data_AF-A0A538R145-F1
#
_entry.id   AF-A0A538R145-F1
#
_cell.length_a   1.000
_cell.length_b   1.000
_cell.length_c   1.000
_cell.angle_alpha   90.00
_cell.angle_beta   90.00
_cell.angle_gamma   90.00
#
_symmetry.space_group_name_H-M   'P 1'
#
loop_
_entity.id
_entity.type
_entity.pdbx_description
1 polymer ?
#
loop_
_entity_poly.entity_id
_entity_poly.type
_entity_poly.pdbx_seq_one_letter_code
_entity_poly.pdbx_strand_id
1 'polypeptide(L)'
;MATRRCSAAATATTAIRRSIPGRATSPATASTRTATATTPRRRPRRRTRSIPRGRTPAPSAKPSGSPPPALGLRRSTSRPGGGRARSPRSSSAPHRDDFPRLSQLLDESVWFTRAIAPASATDVSLSTLVTGRLDPYQRIATTLPEALRGERRTCSAMPGEVTRYVGDVLLGRGIDRAIAVQTDRGQADVGDHVSAGETTAVGLRALREAAGAPAFIWLHYFDVHEHHQIPVGPELLAAVHDTGGGAAVRRYRALLAQIDREIGRLLDELTARQLADSAIVVFASDHGEALGEDPRLGDSHGRVAYAPLVRIPLAFRIPGVAPGRRSDAVSLVDVAPTLLALAGRPDAIRPLDGLDLTPALLDGPAELRPRDRAIAIHEELQRSVVAWPHQLVVSPADNLVELYDLERDPAERTDLAAALPDVVSRLAGLLAQAPDVRVDRTPAGRAWRERQAQPPERHARP
;
A
#
# COMPACT_ATOMS: atom_id res chain seq x y z
N MET A 1 -2.38 -9.30 -17.70
CA MET A 1 -1.01 -9.22 -18.24
C MET A 1 -0.18 -8.19 -17.47
N ALA A 2 -0.22 -8.24 -16.14
CA ALA A 2 0.55 -7.34 -15.28
C ALA A 2 1.03 -8.15 -14.07
N THR A 3 2.33 -8.46 -14.04
CA THR A 3 3.02 -8.66 -12.76
C THR A 3 2.83 -7.37 -11.96
N ARG A 4 2.27 -7.47 -10.76
CA ARG A 4 2.06 -6.31 -9.90
C ARG A 4 3.43 -5.76 -9.52
N ARG A 5 3.75 -4.54 -9.98
CA ARG A 5 5.02 -3.83 -9.82
C ARG A 5 4.90 -2.94 -8.57
N CYS A 6 5.89 -3.01 -7.69
CA CYS A 6 5.89 -2.53 -6.30
C CYS A 6 7.27 -1.97 -5.88
N SER A 7 7.38 -0.80 -5.26
CA SER A 7 8.51 -0.56 -4.34
C SER A 7 8.27 -1.40 -3.08
N ALA A 8 9.08 -2.42 -2.82
CA ALA A 8 8.76 -3.44 -1.81
C ALA A 8 9.18 -3.00 -0.39
N ALA A 9 8.23 -2.78 0.51
CA ALA A 9 8.48 -2.55 1.94
C ALA A 9 8.02 -3.76 2.76
N ALA A 10 8.95 -4.58 3.27
CA ALA A 10 8.60 -5.71 4.14
C ALA A 10 8.79 -5.33 5.61
N THR A 11 7.69 -5.16 6.34
CA THR A 11 7.75 -4.91 7.80
C THR A 11 7.53 -6.22 8.54
N ALA A 12 8.54 -6.72 9.25
CA ALA A 12 8.45 -7.92 10.07
C ALA A 12 8.28 -7.55 11.55
N THR A 13 7.10 -7.77 12.13
CA THR A 13 6.86 -7.54 13.56
C THR A 13 6.88 -8.87 14.31
N THR A 14 7.92 -9.13 15.09
CA THR A 14 8.03 -10.32 15.93
C THR A 14 7.38 -10.11 17.31
N ALA A 15 6.60 -11.11 17.71
CA ALA A 15 5.96 -11.30 19.01
C ALA A 15 4.76 -10.37 19.34
N ILE A 16 3.59 -10.95 19.12
CA ILE A 16 2.45 -10.81 20.02
C ILE A 16 2.25 -12.17 20.66
N ARG A 17 2.80 -12.34 21.86
CA ARG A 17 2.50 -13.50 22.70
C ARG A 17 1.12 -13.28 23.33
N ARG A 18 0.05 -13.74 22.69
CA ARG A 18 -1.18 -14.13 23.39
C ARG A 18 -1.87 -15.28 22.65
N SER A 19 -2.19 -16.31 23.43
CA SER A 19 -3.17 -17.33 23.10
C SER A 19 -4.47 -16.63 22.70
N ILE A 20 -4.89 -16.78 21.44
CA ILE A 20 -6.19 -16.33 20.96
C ILE A 20 -7.26 -17.09 21.76
N PRO A 21 -8.08 -16.44 22.60
CA PRO A 21 -9.12 -17.14 23.34
C PRO A 21 -10.16 -17.70 22.37
N GLY A 22 -10.47 -18.99 22.53
CA GLY A 22 -11.50 -19.66 21.75
C GLY A 22 -12.87 -19.00 21.90
N ARG A 23 -13.62 -19.02 20.79
CA ARG A 23 -15.04 -18.67 20.65
C ARG A 23 -15.86 -18.83 21.94
N ALA A 24 -16.35 -17.71 22.47
CA ALA A 24 -17.54 -17.70 23.31
C ALA A 24 -18.63 -16.89 22.58
N THR A 25 -19.74 -17.56 22.30
CA THR A 25 -20.96 -17.02 21.69
C THR A 25 -21.87 -16.47 22.78
N SER A 26 -22.35 -15.23 22.66
CA SER A 26 -23.67 -14.78 23.19
C SER A 26 -23.95 -13.28 23.00
N PRO A 27 -25.23 -12.85 23.10
CA PRO A 27 -25.87 -12.07 22.04
C PRO A 27 -26.01 -10.57 22.30
N ALA A 28 -26.39 -9.90 21.21
CA ALA A 28 -26.71 -8.49 21.08
C ALA A 28 -27.80 -8.00 22.05
N THR A 29 -27.61 -6.77 22.55
CA THR A 29 -28.70 -5.92 23.03
C THR A 29 -28.65 -4.59 22.28
N ALA A 30 -29.77 -4.29 21.63
CA ALA A 30 -30.02 -3.06 20.90
C ALA A 30 -30.39 -1.94 21.89
N SER A 31 -29.85 -0.74 21.68
CA SER A 31 -30.39 0.48 22.28
C SER A 31 -30.53 1.55 21.23
N THR A 32 -31.78 1.79 20.86
CA THR A 32 -32.30 2.93 20.12
C THR A 32 -31.96 4.24 20.83
N ARG A 33 -31.38 5.22 20.10
CA ARG A 33 -31.49 6.63 20.47
C ARG A 33 -31.93 7.47 19.27
N THR A 34 -32.99 8.21 19.57
CA THR A 34 -33.79 9.15 18.79
C THR A 34 -33.00 10.32 18.25
N ALA A 35 -33.32 10.68 17.01
CA ALA A 35 -32.89 11.88 16.32
C ALA A 35 -33.64 13.12 16.82
N THR A 36 -32.92 14.24 16.94
CA THR A 36 -33.51 15.58 17.01
C THR A 36 -32.83 16.46 15.97
N ALA A 37 -33.61 16.85 14.96
CA ALA A 37 -33.22 17.75 13.88
C ALA A 37 -33.18 19.20 14.38
N THR A 38 -32.14 19.94 13.96
CA THR A 38 -32.16 21.41 14.04
C THR A 38 -31.51 21.99 12.78
N THR A 39 -32.31 22.67 11.96
CA THR A 39 -31.85 23.53 10.85
C THR A 39 -31.45 24.89 11.42
N PRO A 40 -30.49 25.62 10.82
CA PRO A 40 -30.94 26.87 10.18
C PRO A 40 -30.16 27.37 8.96
N ARG A 41 -30.95 27.99 8.07
CA ARG A 41 -30.73 29.25 7.32
C ARG A 41 -29.61 29.35 6.27
N ARG A 42 -30.09 29.36 5.02
CA ARG A 42 -29.52 29.99 3.82
C ARG A 42 -29.36 31.52 3.94
N ARG A 43 -28.31 32.06 3.32
CA ARG A 43 -28.21 33.44 2.78
C ARG A 43 -27.36 33.46 1.49
N PRO A 44 -27.42 34.52 0.66
CA PRO A 44 -27.75 34.38 -0.77
C PRO A 44 -26.57 34.41 -1.75
N ARG A 45 -26.87 33.91 -2.96
CA ARG A 45 -26.04 33.89 -4.17
C ARG A 45 -25.60 35.29 -4.61
N ARG A 46 -24.31 35.46 -4.90
CA ARG A 46 -23.80 36.55 -5.74
C ARG A 46 -23.59 36.05 -7.18
N ARG A 47 -24.23 36.74 -8.12
CA ARG A 47 -24.02 36.64 -9.56
C ARG A 47 -22.71 37.31 -9.95
N THR A 48 -21.90 36.69 -10.79
CA THR A 48 -20.91 37.37 -11.63
C THR A 48 -20.90 36.74 -13.02
N ARG A 49 -20.52 37.58 -13.99
CA ARG A 49 -20.92 37.59 -15.40
C ARG A 49 -20.16 36.58 -16.27
N SER A 50 -20.84 36.14 -17.31
CA SER A 50 -20.38 35.40 -18.50
C SER A 50 -19.67 36.30 -19.50
N ILE A 51 -18.56 35.82 -20.10
CA ILE A 51 -17.92 36.35 -21.33
C ILE A 51 -17.38 35.12 -22.13
N PRO A 52 -17.36 35.13 -23.49
CA PRO A 52 -17.76 33.99 -24.31
C PRO A 52 -16.64 33.08 -24.84
N ARG A 53 -17.10 31.92 -25.35
CA ARG A 53 -16.38 30.78 -25.90
C ARG A 53 -15.69 31.08 -27.25
N GLY A 54 -14.42 30.68 -27.37
CA GLY A 54 -13.73 30.48 -28.64
C GLY A 54 -13.85 29.01 -29.10
N ARG A 55 -14.14 28.81 -30.39
CA ARG A 55 -14.28 27.52 -31.07
C ARG A 55 -12.92 26.97 -31.51
N THR A 56 -12.71 25.66 -31.39
CA THR A 56 -11.84 24.87 -32.27
C THR A 56 -12.35 23.42 -32.37
N PRO A 57 -12.10 22.71 -33.50
CA PRO A 57 -12.95 21.64 -34.00
C PRO A 57 -12.55 20.22 -33.56
N ALA A 58 -13.53 19.32 -33.60
CA ALA A 58 -13.41 17.87 -33.37
C ALA A 58 -12.84 17.11 -34.57
N PRO A 59 -12.32 15.87 -34.37
CA PRO A 59 -12.30 14.85 -35.41
C PRO A 59 -13.25 13.67 -35.13
N SER A 60 -14.11 13.44 -36.13
CA SER A 60 -14.64 12.19 -36.70
C SER A 60 -14.68 10.87 -35.91
N ALA A 61 -15.81 10.17 -36.04
CA ALA A 61 -16.15 8.92 -35.39
C ALA A 61 -16.27 7.70 -36.35
N LYS A 62 -16.11 6.50 -35.76
CA LYS A 62 -16.67 5.14 -36.05
C LYS A 62 -15.95 4.24 -37.09
N PRO A 63 -16.18 2.89 -37.10
CA PRO A 63 -17.14 2.05 -36.32
C PRO A 63 -16.50 0.84 -35.55
N SER A 64 -16.98 0.48 -34.35
CA SER A 64 -18.06 -0.48 -33.99
C SER A 64 -17.73 -1.98 -34.06
N GLY A 65 -17.69 -2.63 -32.90
CA GLY A 65 -17.85 -4.07 -32.72
C GLY A 65 -18.07 -4.40 -31.24
N SER A 66 -19.30 -4.80 -30.88
CA SER A 66 -19.68 -5.22 -29.51
C SER A 66 -19.93 -6.75 -29.46
N PRO A 67 -19.86 -7.36 -28.25
CA PRO A 67 -19.43 -8.75 -28.04
C PRO A 67 -20.61 -9.70 -27.73
N PRO A 68 -20.31 -11.00 -27.49
CA PRO A 68 -21.12 -11.76 -26.52
C PRO A 68 -20.23 -12.67 -25.62
N PRO A 69 -20.79 -13.43 -24.65
CA PRO A 69 -21.13 -12.97 -23.31
C PRO A 69 -20.45 -13.79 -22.19
N ALA A 70 -20.60 -13.30 -20.96
CA ALA A 70 -20.26 -13.98 -19.72
C ALA A 70 -21.09 -15.25 -19.45
N LEU A 71 -20.49 -16.25 -18.79
CA LEU A 71 -21.12 -17.27 -17.90
C LEU A 71 -19.96 -18.10 -17.32
N GLY A 72 -19.90 -18.62 -16.10
CA GLY A 72 -20.90 -18.99 -15.10
C GLY A 72 -20.30 -20.21 -14.36
N LEU A 73 -20.26 -20.19 -13.03
CA LEU A 73 -19.65 -21.22 -12.18
C LEU A 73 -20.15 -22.65 -12.47
N ARG A 74 -19.28 -23.67 -12.31
CA ARG A 74 -19.67 -24.97 -11.73
C ARG A 74 -18.56 -25.56 -10.84
N ARG A 75 -18.96 -25.99 -9.64
CA ARG A 75 -18.26 -26.97 -8.79
C ARG A 75 -18.41 -28.38 -9.39
N SER A 76 -17.40 -29.23 -9.24
CA SER A 76 -17.61 -30.68 -9.14
C SER A 76 -16.48 -31.36 -8.36
N THR A 77 -16.90 -32.37 -7.62
CA THR A 77 -16.22 -33.18 -6.61
C THR A 77 -15.46 -34.39 -7.19
N SER A 78 -14.57 -34.95 -6.35
CA SER A 78 -14.09 -36.36 -6.23
C SER A 78 -13.14 -37.01 -7.26
N ARG A 79 -11.91 -37.28 -6.77
CA ARG A 79 -11.11 -38.55 -6.70
C ARG A 79 -10.74 -39.37 -7.99
N PRO A 80 -9.76 -40.31 -7.95
CA PRO A 80 -8.59 -40.26 -8.83
C PRO A 80 -8.46 -41.45 -9.81
N GLY A 81 -7.78 -41.22 -10.95
CA GLY A 81 -7.25 -42.29 -11.79
C GLY A 81 -7.19 -41.94 -13.28
N GLY A 82 -6.06 -42.27 -13.92
CA GLY A 82 -5.94 -42.34 -15.39
C GLY A 82 -5.33 -41.11 -16.05
N GLY A 83 -4.10 -41.25 -16.54
CA GLY A 83 -3.38 -40.19 -17.24
C GLY A 83 -3.90 -39.92 -18.66
N ARG A 84 -3.86 -38.64 -19.05
CA ARG A 84 -3.35 -38.12 -20.33
C ARG A 84 -3.50 -36.59 -20.35
N ALA A 85 -2.46 -35.95 -20.88
CA ALA A 85 -2.37 -34.55 -21.32
C ALA A 85 -2.94 -33.47 -20.37
N ARG A 86 -2.07 -32.87 -19.56
CA ARG A 86 -2.33 -31.57 -18.92
C ARG A 86 -2.50 -30.51 -20.01
N SER A 87 -3.75 -30.10 -20.27
CA SER A 87 -4.04 -28.82 -20.92
C SER A 87 -3.63 -27.68 -19.97
N PRO A 88 -2.98 -26.60 -20.43
CA PRO A 88 -2.45 -25.57 -19.55
C PRO A 88 -3.61 -24.82 -18.88
N ARG A 89 -3.61 -24.85 -17.55
CA ARG A 89 -4.42 -23.96 -16.71
C ARG A 89 -4.06 -22.52 -17.08
N SER A 90 -4.98 -21.77 -17.68
CA SER A 90 -4.81 -20.33 -17.87
C SER A 90 -5.22 -19.59 -16.59
N SER A 91 -4.52 -18.49 -16.31
CA SER A 91 -4.62 -17.56 -15.18
C SER A 91 -3.72 -17.81 -13.95
N SER A 92 -2.43 -18.10 -14.16
CA SER A 92 -1.38 -17.64 -13.23
C SER A 92 -0.89 -16.26 -13.68
N ALA A 93 -0.57 -15.37 -12.73
CA ALA A 93 0.17 -14.15 -13.04
C ALA A 93 1.49 -14.53 -13.72
N PRO A 94 1.96 -13.78 -14.74
CA PRO A 94 3.14 -14.19 -15.50
C PRO A 94 4.33 -14.38 -14.54
N HIS A 95 4.86 -15.60 -14.51
CA HIS A 95 6.11 -16.01 -13.85
C HIS A 95 6.18 -15.72 -12.34
N ARG A 96 5.24 -16.29 -11.56
CA ARG A 96 5.40 -16.42 -10.09
C ARG A 96 6.69 -17.16 -9.71
N ASP A 97 7.14 -18.06 -10.58
CA ASP A 97 8.33 -18.89 -10.38
C ASP A 97 9.63 -18.07 -10.30
N ASP A 98 9.63 -16.81 -10.76
CA ASP A 98 10.76 -15.88 -10.63
C ASP A 98 10.92 -15.35 -9.20
N PHE A 99 9.85 -15.44 -8.41
CA PHE A 99 9.76 -14.90 -7.05
C PHE A 99 9.22 -15.97 -6.10
N PRO A 100 9.94 -17.10 -5.92
CA PRO A 100 9.45 -18.23 -5.15
C PRO A 100 9.23 -17.89 -3.67
N ARG A 101 10.04 -17.02 -3.07
CA ARG A 101 9.95 -16.70 -1.63
C ARG A 101 8.83 -15.72 -1.31
N LEU A 102 8.61 -14.73 -2.16
CA LEU A 102 7.44 -13.85 -2.13
C LEU A 102 6.17 -14.64 -2.42
N SER A 103 6.21 -15.57 -3.38
CA SER A 103 5.06 -16.46 -3.64
C SER A 103 4.74 -17.33 -2.43
N GLN A 104 5.75 -17.93 -1.80
CA GLN A 104 5.61 -18.65 -0.52
C GLN A 104 4.98 -17.76 0.55
N LEU A 105 5.53 -16.54 0.76
CA LEU A 105 5.01 -15.61 1.76
C LEU A 105 3.53 -15.29 1.52
N LEU A 106 3.13 -15.01 0.28
CA LEU A 106 1.74 -14.73 -0.07
C LEU A 106 0.82 -15.94 0.11
N ASP A 107 1.31 -17.15 -0.21
CA ASP A 107 0.56 -18.39 -0.05
C ASP A 107 0.43 -18.80 1.43
N GLU A 108 1.30 -18.30 2.31
CA GLU A 108 1.23 -18.41 3.78
C GLU A 108 0.50 -17.22 4.46
N SER A 109 0.01 -16.25 3.69
CA SER A 109 -0.60 -15.02 4.21
C SER A 109 -2.09 -14.90 3.91
N VAL A 110 -2.77 -14.04 4.67
CA VAL A 110 -3.97 -13.38 4.17
C VAL A 110 -3.53 -12.16 3.36
N TRP A 111 -3.82 -12.12 2.05
CA TRP A 111 -3.40 -11.01 1.18
C TRP A 111 -4.56 -10.34 0.45
N PHE A 112 -4.49 -9.01 0.38
CA PHE A 112 -5.52 -8.16 -0.21
C PHE A 112 -5.20 -7.84 -1.67
N THR A 113 -6.16 -8.08 -2.54
CA THR A 113 -5.94 -7.93 -3.99
C THR A 113 -6.33 -6.56 -4.53
N ARG A 114 -6.94 -5.73 -3.68
CA ARG A 114 -7.42 -4.38 -3.96
C ARG A 114 -6.86 -3.40 -2.93
N ALA A 115 -5.60 -3.60 -2.52
CA ALA A 115 -4.89 -2.66 -1.67
C ALA A 115 -4.38 -1.47 -2.48
N ILE A 116 -4.56 -0.27 -1.92
CA ILE A 116 -4.33 1.02 -2.59
C ILE A 116 -3.45 1.89 -1.69
N ALA A 117 -2.35 2.38 -2.24
CA ALA A 117 -1.49 3.36 -1.59
C ALA A 117 -2.21 4.72 -1.50
N PRO A 118 -2.02 5.48 -0.42
CA PRO A 118 -2.60 6.82 -0.25
C PRO A 118 -1.95 7.87 -1.17
N ALA A 119 -0.79 7.54 -1.76
CA ALA A 119 -0.11 8.30 -2.78
C ALA A 119 0.84 7.38 -3.55
N SER A 120 1.29 7.83 -4.71
CA SER A 120 2.39 7.30 -5.50
C SER A 120 3.74 7.90 -5.09
N ALA A 121 3.85 8.36 -3.84
CA ALA A 121 5.03 9.03 -3.31
C ALA A 121 5.40 8.48 -1.92
N THR A 122 6.68 8.15 -1.75
CA THR A 122 7.25 7.58 -0.51
C THR A 122 6.96 8.44 0.71
N ASP A 123 7.08 9.77 0.59
CA ASP A 123 6.90 10.70 1.71
C ASP A 123 5.49 10.68 2.29
N VAL A 124 4.45 10.67 1.46
CA VAL A 124 3.06 10.61 1.92
C VAL A 124 2.72 9.21 2.40
N SER A 125 3.09 8.16 1.64
CA SER A 125 2.73 6.79 1.95
C SER A 125 3.35 6.28 3.25
N LEU A 126 4.64 6.51 3.48
CA LEU A 126 5.29 6.09 4.72
C LEU A 126 4.85 6.93 5.92
N SER A 127 4.65 8.23 5.74
CA SER A 127 4.10 9.08 6.82
C SER A 127 2.68 8.62 7.20
N THR A 128 1.85 8.24 6.22
CA THR A 128 0.51 7.68 6.45
C THR A 128 0.57 6.36 7.21
N LEU A 129 1.50 5.47 6.86
CA LEU A 129 1.70 4.20 7.55
C LEU A 129 2.08 4.40 9.02
N VAL A 130 2.98 5.33 9.31
CA VAL A 130 3.51 5.56 10.66
C VAL A 130 2.52 6.34 11.54
N THR A 131 1.67 7.18 10.96
CA THR A 131 0.70 8.01 11.69
C THR A 131 -0.69 7.38 11.76
N GLY A 132 -1.05 6.51 10.81
CA GLY A 132 -2.42 6.04 10.61
C GLY A 132 -3.39 7.13 10.16
N ARG A 133 -2.88 8.21 9.54
CA ARG A 133 -3.63 9.39 9.12
C ARG A 133 -3.51 9.61 7.62
N LEU A 134 -4.59 10.03 6.97
CA LEU A 134 -4.58 10.41 5.55
C LEU A 134 -3.87 11.75 5.31
N ASP A 135 -3.96 12.70 6.26
CA ASP A 135 -3.07 13.86 6.34
C ASP A 135 -2.02 13.61 7.42
N PRO A 136 -0.83 13.10 7.06
CA PRO A 136 0.14 12.63 8.01
C PRO A 136 1.09 13.73 8.51
N TYR A 137 0.96 14.97 8.03
CA TYR A 137 1.86 16.08 8.38
C TYR A 137 1.31 17.00 9.47
N GLN A 138 0.11 16.72 9.96
CA GLN A 138 -0.40 17.34 11.19
C GLN A 138 0.42 16.89 12.40
N ARG A 139 0.36 17.66 13.49
CA ARG A 139 0.98 17.24 14.76
C ARG A 139 0.37 15.91 15.21
N ILE A 140 1.25 14.96 15.52
CA ILE A 140 0.87 13.64 16.03
C ILE A 140 1.47 13.38 17.41
N ALA A 141 0.62 12.96 18.34
CA ALA A 141 1.03 12.68 19.71
C ALA A 141 1.88 11.41 19.80
N THR A 142 1.60 10.39 18.99
CA THR A 142 2.25 9.08 19.06
C THR A 142 2.33 8.45 17.67
N THR A 143 3.50 7.94 17.29
CA THR A 143 3.72 7.16 16.07
C THR A 143 3.41 5.67 16.29
N LEU A 144 3.21 4.93 15.20
CA LEU A 144 3.04 3.48 15.23
C LEU A 144 4.19 2.77 15.96
N PRO A 145 5.49 3.04 15.67
CA PRO A 145 6.56 2.40 16.44
C PRO A 145 6.55 2.77 17.92
N GLU A 146 6.26 4.04 18.30
CA GLU A 146 6.14 4.43 19.72
C GLU A 146 5.02 3.65 20.42
N ALA A 147 3.86 3.50 19.77
CA ALA A 147 2.73 2.77 20.31
C ALA A 147 3.00 1.26 20.40
N LEU A 148 3.71 0.68 19.43
CA LEU A 148 4.06 -0.74 19.42
C LEU A 148 5.23 -1.07 20.34
N ARG A 149 6.09 -0.09 20.65
CA ARG A 149 7.32 -0.25 21.43
C ARG A 149 7.07 -1.10 22.67
N GLY A 150 6.29 -0.65 23.65
CA GLY A 150 6.09 -1.41 24.89
C GLY A 150 7.43 -1.93 25.46
N GLU A 151 7.53 -3.25 25.63
CA GLU A 151 8.78 -3.96 26.00
C GLU A 151 9.59 -4.47 24.79
N ARG A 152 9.11 -4.22 23.57
CA ARG A 152 9.74 -4.65 22.32
C ARG A 152 11.00 -3.85 22.04
N ARG A 153 12.02 -4.54 21.54
CA ARG A 153 13.13 -3.88 20.85
C ARG A 153 12.65 -3.39 19.49
N THR A 154 13.04 -2.19 19.11
CA THR A 154 12.56 -1.56 17.88
C THR A 154 13.74 -1.24 16.97
N CYS A 155 13.73 -1.77 15.75
CA CYS A 155 14.80 -1.57 14.78
C CYS A 155 14.21 -1.25 13.41
N SER A 156 14.86 -0.35 12.68
CA SER A 156 14.57 -0.13 11.27
C SER A 156 15.84 -0.16 10.44
N ALA A 157 15.70 -0.63 9.20
CA ALA A 157 16.69 -0.52 8.15
C ALA A 157 15.99 0.09 6.93
N MET A 158 16.42 1.29 6.56
CA MET A 158 15.84 2.03 5.44
C MET A 158 16.93 2.81 4.73
N PRO A 159 16.81 3.05 3.41
CA PRO A 159 17.74 3.90 2.69
C PRO A 159 17.82 5.29 3.33
N GLY A 160 19.02 5.88 3.34
CA GLY A 160 19.18 7.28 3.76
C GLY A 160 18.35 8.24 2.93
N GLU A 161 18.16 7.96 1.64
CA GLU A 161 17.29 8.75 0.76
C GLU A 161 15.83 8.78 1.23
N VAL A 162 15.31 7.66 1.73
CA VAL A 162 13.92 7.59 2.26
C VAL A 162 13.75 8.52 3.46
N THR A 163 14.72 8.56 4.38
CA THR A 163 14.66 9.49 5.51
C THR A 163 14.80 10.94 5.04
N ARG A 164 15.65 11.17 4.03
CA ARG A 164 15.71 12.45 3.32
C ARG A 164 14.46 12.80 2.53
N TYR A 165 13.43 11.98 2.34
CA TYR A 165 12.15 12.45 1.78
C TYR A 165 11.06 12.59 2.83
N VAL A 166 10.97 11.60 3.71
CA VAL A 166 9.91 11.48 4.71
C VAL A 166 10.19 12.35 5.95
N GLY A 167 11.44 12.35 6.41
CA GLY A 167 11.93 13.03 7.60
C GLY A 167 12.48 12.07 8.67
N ASP A 168 13.61 12.43 9.26
CA ASP A 168 14.32 11.61 10.26
C ASP A 168 13.53 11.53 11.57
N VAL A 169 12.88 12.62 11.99
CA VAL A 169 12.17 12.67 13.27
C VAL A 169 10.97 11.74 13.23
N LEU A 170 10.15 11.82 12.17
CA LEU A 170 8.93 11.02 12.06
C LEU A 170 9.25 9.53 12.00
N LEU A 171 10.23 9.13 11.18
CA LEU A 171 10.61 7.73 11.01
C LEU A 171 11.41 7.17 12.18
N GLY A 172 12.16 8.02 12.90
CA GLY A 172 12.95 7.62 14.06
C GLY A 172 12.15 7.50 15.37
N ARG A 173 11.00 8.16 15.47
CA ARG A 173 10.17 8.14 16.68
C ARG A 173 9.72 6.72 17.04
N GLY A 174 10.20 6.25 18.19
CA GLY A 174 9.89 4.93 18.73
C GLY A 174 10.80 3.81 18.22
N ILE A 175 11.86 4.11 17.48
CA ILE A 175 12.87 3.17 17.00
C ILE A 175 14.16 3.29 17.84
N ASP A 176 14.61 2.20 18.47
CA ASP A 176 15.85 2.14 19.26
C ASP A 176 17.09 2.20 18.37
N ARG A 177 17.02 1.54 17.22
CA ARG A 177 18.11 1.45 16.24
C ARG A 177 17.58 1.71 14.85
N ALA A 178 17.65 2.97 14.43
CA ALA A 178 17.36 3.38 13.06
C ALA A 178 18.65 3.33 12.24
N ILE A 179 18.74 2.38 11.31
CA ILE A 179 19.91 2.21 10.45
C ILE A 179 19.60 2.77 9.07
N ALA A 180 20.34 3.81 8.68
CA ALA A 180 20.35 4.31 7.32
C ALA A 180 21.24 3.41 6.45
N VAL A 181 20.63 2.66 5.54
CA VAL A 181 21.33 1.89 4.50
C VAL A 181 21.75 2.88 3.42
N GLN A 182 23.02 2.88 3.04
CA GLN A 182 23.53 3.82 2.06
C GLN A 182 23.35 3.24 0.66
N THR A 183 22.51 3.84 -0.18
CA THR A 183 22.25 3.43 -1.57
C THR A 183 22.96 4.31 -2.61
N ASP A 184 23.48 5.46 -2.16
CA ASP A 184 23.88 6.58 -2.99
C ASP A 184 25.33 7.04 -2.70
N ARG A 185 26.29 6.09 -2.66
CA ARG A 185 27.68 6.37 -2.21
C ARG A 185 28.43 7.33 -3.13
N GLY A 186 28.17 7.25 -4.43
CA GLY A 186 28.81 8.10 -5.44
C GLY A 186 28.17 9.49 -5.58
N GLN A 187 26.85 9.55 -5.69
CA GLN A 187 26.09 10.77 -5.90
C GLN A 187 24.78 10.70 -5.11
N ALA A 188 24.45 11.77 -4.39
CA ALA A 188 23.21 11.84 -3.61
C ALA A 188 21.97 11.54 -4.46
N ASP A 189 21.09 10.71 -3.92
CA ASP A 189 19.80 10.31 -4.51
C ASP A 189 19.95 9.58 -5.87
N VAL A 190 21.11 8.93 -6.08
CA VAL A 190 21.38 8.07 -7.23
C VAL A 190 21.87 6.71 -6.76
N GLY A 191 21.01 5.71 -6.90
CA GLY A 191 21.33 4.31 -6.59
C GLY A 191 22.53 3.79 -7.37
N ASP A 192 23.60 3.42 -6.67
CA ASP A 192 24.84 2.95 -7.29
C ASP A 192 25.10 1.45 -7.12
N HIS A 193 24.35 0.77 -6.26
CA HIS A 193 24.43 -0.68 -6.08
C HIS A 193 23.15 -1.27 -5.48
N VAL A 194 23.09 -2.60 -5.50
CA VAL A 194 22.03 -3.38 -4.86
C VAL A 194 22.25 -3.42 -3.34
N SER A 195 21.29 -2.92 -2.58
CA SER A 195 21.31 -2.75 -1.12
C SER A 195 20.42 -3.74 -0.35
N ALA A 196 19.60 -4.55 -1.03
CA ALA A 196 18.70 -5.52 -0.39
C ALA A 196 19.40 -6.43 0.64
N GLY A 197 20.63 -6.88 0.35
CA GLY A 197 21.41 -7.72 1.25
C GLY A 197 21.86 -7.01 2.53
N GLU A 198 22.20 -5.71 2.42
CA GLU A 198 22.58 -4.87 3.57
C GLU A 198 21.36 -4.64 4.48
N THR A 199 20.21 -4.34 3.87
CA THR A 199 18.93 -4.18 4.57
C THR A 199 18.56 -5.45 5.35
N THR A 200 18.62 -6.62 4.72
CA THR A 200 18.34 -7.90 5.40
C THR A 200 19.35 -8.21 6.48
N ALA A 201 20.65 -7.91 6.28
CA ALA A 201 21.66 -8.16 7.30
C ALA A 201 21.39 -7.40 8.60
N VAL A 202 20.85 -6.18 8.53
CA VAL A 202 20.39 -5.42 9.69
C VAL A 202 19.22 -6.12 10.37
N GLY A 203 18.20 -6.53 9.62
CA GLY A 203 17.04 -7.26 10.16
C GLY A 203 17.41 -8.57 10.84
N LEU A 204 18.27 -9.37 10.21
CA LEU A 204 18.79 -10.60 10.79
C LEU A 204 19.55 -10.30 12.09
N ARG A 205 20.40 -9.26 12.13
CA ARG A 205 21.09 -8.86 13.36
C ARG A 205 20.12 -8.48 14.46
N ALA A 206 19.09 -7.69 14.15
CA ALA A 206 18.07 -7.30 15.12
C ALA A 206 17.32 -8.52 15.69
N LEU A 207 17.01 -9.52 14.85
CA LEU A 207 16.44 -10.80 15.31
C LEU A 207 17.40 -11.55 16.25
N ARG A 208 18.71 -11.54 15.98
CA ARG A 208 19.71 -12.15 16.89
C ARG A 208 19.77 -11.46 18.23
N GLU A 209 19.86 -10.13 18.22
CA GLU A 209 19.97 -9.30 19.42
C GLU A 209 18.69 -9.32 20.26
N ALA A 210 17.52 -9.53 19.63
CA ALA A 210 16.28 -9.74 20.34
C ALA A 210 16.29 -11.03 21.17
N ALA A 211 17.06 -12.05 20.77
CA ALA A 211 17.25 -13.30 21.51
C ALA A 211 15.92 -13.94 22.02
N GLY A 212 14.87 -13.87 21.20
CA GLY A 212 13.53 -14.38 21.53
C GLY A 212 12.62 -13.41 22.29
N ALA A 213 13.15 -12.25 22.73
CA ALA A 213 12.31 -11.17 23.24
C ALA A 213 11.46 -10.55 22.10
N PRO A 214 10.32 -9.93 22.43
CA PRO A 214 9.51 -9.22 21.46
C PRO A 214 10.28 -8.13 20.70
N ALA A 215 10.03 -8.00 19.40
CA ALA A 215 10.74 -7.03 18.55
C ALA A 215 9.88 -6.51 17.40
N PHE A 216 9.91 -5.20 17.16
CA PHE A 216 9.38 -4.58 15.95
C PHE A 216 10.55 -4.29 15.00
N ILE A 217 10.56 -4.91 13.82
CA ILE A 217 11.64 -4.78 12.83
C ILE A 217 11.06 -4.29 11.50
N TRP A 218 11.45 -3.09 11.08
CA TRP A 218 11.01 -2.51 9.83
C TRP A 218 12.14 -2.53 8.80
N LEU A 219 11.99 -3.31 7.74
CA LEU A 219 12.93 -3.38 6.62
C LEU A 219 12.31 -2.73 5.38
N HIS A 220 12.93 -1.68 4.88
CA HIS A 220 12.48 -1.00 3.67
C HIS A 220 13.46 -1.29 2.53
N TYR A 221 13.04 -2.11 1.56
CA TYR A 221 13.86 -2.44 0.38
C TYR A 221 13.60 -1.43 -0.73
N PHE A 222 14.66 -0.96 -1.37
CA PHE A 222 14.57 0.21 -2.26
C PHE A 222 15.14 -0.03 -3.65
N ASP A 223 15.80 -1.16 -3.88
CA ASP A 223 16.51 -1.45 -5.13
C ASP A 223 15.62 -1.29 -6.37
N VAL A 224 14.37 -1.72 -6.27
CA VAL A 224 13.37 -1.62 -7.35
C VAL A 224 12.93 -0.18 -7.65
N HIS A 225 13.07 0.74 -6.70
CA HIS A 225 12.84 2.17 -6.89
C HIS A 225 13.93 2.76 -7.79
N GLU A 226 15.18 2.38 -7.54
CA GLU A 226 16.37 2.85 -8.28
C GLU A 226 16.69 2.01 -9.52
N HIS A 227 15.70 1.31 -10.09
CA HIS A 227 15.92 0.33 -11.17
C HIS A 227 16.49 0.92 -12.47
N HIS A 228 16.36 2.23 -12.69
CA HIS A 228 17.04 2.95 -13.76
C HIS A 228 18.52 3.24 -13.45
N GLN A 229 18.88 3.39 -12.18
CA GLN A 229 20.19 3.87 -11.73
C GLN A 229 21.12 2.70 -11.39
N ILE A 230 20.63 1.71 -10.63
CA ILE A 230 21.45 0.60 -10.15
C ILE A 230 22.00 -0.24 -11.32
N PRO A 231 23.31 -0.47 -11.41
CA PRO A 231 23.87 -1.41 -12.39
C PRO A 231 23.36 -2.83 -12.17
N VAL A 232 22.57 -3.37 -13.10
CA VAL A 232 22.05 -4.76 -13.03
C VAL A 232 22.91 -5.67 -13.91
N GLY A 233 23.71 -6.52 -13.26
CA GLY A 233 24.59 -7.47 -13.93
C GLY A 233 23.86 -8.62 -14.66
N PRO A 234 24.56 -9.36 -15.54
CA PRO A 234 23.98 -10.45 -16.34
C PRO A 234 23.42 -11.59 -15.48
N GLU A 235 24.00 -11.85 -14.31
CA GLU A 235 23.53 -12.87 -13.37
C GLU A 235 22.10 -12.56 -12.86
N LEU A 236 21.87 -11.34 -12.36
CA LEU A 236 20.56 -10.92 -11.87
C LEU A 236 19.52 -10.92 -12.99
N LEU A 237 19.93 -10.47 -14.17
CA LEU A 237 19.09 -10.50 -15.36
C LEU A 237 18.71 -11.93 -15.77
N ALA A 238 19.64 -12.89 -15.68
CA ALA A 238 19.40 -14.28 -16.01
C ALA A 238 18.49 -15.01 -15.00
N ALA A 239 18.35 -14.46 -13.77
CA ALA A 239 17.48 -15.02 -12.74
C ALA A 239 15.98 -14.83 -13.00
N VAL A 240 15.61 -14.04 -14.02
CA VAL A 240 14.21 -13.76 -14.35
C VAL A 240 13.90 -14.08 -15.81
N HIS A 241 12.68 -14.57 -16.05
CA HIS A 241 12.18 -14.81 -17.39
C HIS A 241 12.00 -13.47 -18.13
N ASP A 242 12.29 -13.48 -19.44
CA ASP A 242 11.89 -12.39 -20.31
C ASP A 242 10.37 -12.44 -20.51
N THR A 243 9.74 -11.30 -20.22
CA THR A 243 8.28 -11.13 -20.30
C THR A 243 7.86 -10.22 -21.46
N GLY A 244 8.80 -9.81 -22.31
CA GLY A 244 8.54 -8.91 -23.44
C GLY A 244 8.27 -7.45 -23.04
N GLY A 245 8.52 -7.06 -21.79
CA GLY A 245 8.25 -5.72 -21.25
C GLY A 245 9.35 -4.68 -21.48
N GLY A 246 10.38 -4.99 -22.28
CA GLY A 246 11.53 -4.11 -22.48
C GLY A 246 12.55 -4.14 -21.33
N ALA A 247 13.61 -3.33 -21.49
CA ALA A 247 14.77 -3.35 -20.60
C ALA A 247 14.44 -2.90 -19.16
N ALA A 248 13.62 -1.86 -18.99
CA ALA A 248 13.21 -1.35 -17.68
C ALA A 248 12.47 -2.42 -16.87
N VAL A 249 11.49 -3.09 -17.48
CA VAL A 249 10.75 -4.20 -16.85
C VAL A 249 11.68 -5.35 -16.45
N ARG A 250 12.63 -5.71 -17.32
CA ARG A 250 13.55 -6.81 -17.00
C ARG A 250 14.51 -6.47 -15.86
N ARG A 251 15.04 -5.24 -15.84
CA ARG A 251 15.89 -4.73 -14.75
C ARG A 251 15.13 -4.68 -13.42
N TYR A 252 13.93 -4.12 -13.45
CA TYR A 252 13.03 -4.07 -12.30
C TYR A 252 12.75 -5.47 -11.73
N ARG A 253 12.41 -6.44 -12.60
CA ARG A 253 12.19 -7.84 -12.19
C ARG A 253 13.44 -8.47 -11.59
N ALA A 254 14.62 -8.22 -12.17
CA ALA A 254 15.89 -8.75 -11.67
C ALA A 254 16.22 -8.24 -10.25
N LEU A 255 15.96 -6.96 -9.98
CA LEU A 255 16.11 -6.37 -8.65
C LEU A 255 15.07 -6.91 -7.67
N LEU A 256 13.83 -7.10 -8.12
CA LEU A 256 12.79 -7.75 -7.31
C LEU A 256 13.15 -9.22 -6.98
N ALA A 257 13.80 -9.95 -7.88
CA ALA A 257 14.28 -11.31 -7.63
C ALA A 257 15.41 -11.34 -6.58
N GLN A 258 16.23 -10.29 -6.49
CA GLN A 258 17.16 -10.16 -5.37
C GLN A 258 16.43 -9.89 -4.05
N ILE A 259 15.43 -9.00 -4.04
CA ILE A 259 14.60 -8.76 -2.85
C ILE A 259 13.89 -10.05 -2.42
N ASP A 260 13.40 -10.86 -3.38
CA ASP A 260 12.80 -12.17 -3.11
C ASP A 260 13.76 -13.11 -2.37
N ARG A 261 15.00 -13.25 -2.85
CA ARG A 261 16.03 -14.05 -2.17
C ARG A 261 16.29 -13.58 -0.74
N GLU A 262 16.36 -12.27 -0.56
CA GLU A 262 16.63 -11.63 0.72
C GLU A 262 15.46 -11.76 1.72
N ILE A 263 14.22 -11.68 1.25
CA ILE A 263 13.03 -12.04 2.03
C ILE A 263 13.07 -13.54 2.40
N GLY A 264 13.49 -14.41 1.48
CA GLY A 264 13.71 -15.83 1.77
C GLY A 264 14.65 -16.06 2.94
N ARG A 265 15.79 -15.36 2.98
CA ARG A 265 16.75 -15.42 4.09
C ARG A 265 16.13 -14.99 5.42
N LEU A 266 15.29 -13.95 5.41
CA LEU A 266 14.57 -13.51 6.61
C LEU A 266 13.59 -14.59 7.11
N LEU A 267 12.79 -15.18 6.21
CA LEU A 267 11.82 -16.23 6.54
C LEU A 267 12.49 -17.51 7.05
N ASP A 268 13.61 -17.90 6.43
CA ASP A 268 14.41 -19.04 6.87
C ASP A 268 14.98 -18.80 8.28
N GLU A 269 15.47 -17.59 8.59
CA GLU A 269 15.97 -17.26 9.93
C GLU A 269 14.85 -17.29 10.99
N LEU A 270 13.65 -16.78 10.67
CA LEU A 270 12.49 -16.90 11.56
C LEU A 270 12.16 -18.37 11.86
N THR A 271 12.28 -19.25 10.86
CA THR A 271 12.06 -20.69 11.01
C THR A 271 13.17 -21.34 11.86
N ALA A 272 14.43 -21.07 11.54
CA ALA A 272 15.59 -21.61 12.26
C ALA A 272 15.60 -21.21 13.74
N ARG A 273 15.08 -20.03 14.07
CA ARG A 273 14.92 -19.54 15.44
C ARG A 273 13.64 -19.97 16.14
N GLN A 274 12.80 -20.78 15.49
CA GLN A 274 11.47 -21.19 16.00
C GLN A 274 10.55 -20.00 16.31
N LEU A 275 10.72 -18.90 15.58
CA LEU A 275 9.90 -17.68 15.70
C LEU A 275 8.73 -17.65 14.72
N ALA A 276 8.71 -18.53 13.72
CA ALA A 276 7.65 -18.59 12.71
C ALA A 276 6.25 -18.62 13.33
N ASP A 277 6.02 -19.39 14.39
CA ASP A 277 4.69 -19.50 15.04
C ASP A 277 4.37 -18.37 16.02
N SER A 278 5.20 -17.32 16.07
CA SER A 278 5.05 -16.17 16.98
C SER A 278 5.26 -14.81 16.32
N ALA A 279 5.74 -14.78 15.08
CA ALA A 279 6.02 -13.57 14.33
C ALA A 279 4.88 -13.24 13.36
N ILE A 280 4.47 -11.96 13.36
CA ILE A 280 3.56 -11.42 12.35
C ILE A 280 4.41 -10.74 11.28
N VAL A 281 4.30 -11.21 10.03
CA VAL A 281 5.00 -10.59 8.90
C VAL A 281 3.99 -9.80 8.09
N VAL A 282 4.25 -8.51 7.89
CA VAL A 282 3.48 -7.62 7.03
C VAL A 282 4.31 -7.32 5.79
N PHE A 283 3.85 -7.79 4.64
CA PHE A 283 4.44 -7.41 3.36
C PHE A 283 3.57 -6.36 2.70
N ALA A 284 4.16 -5.21 2.42
CA ALA A 284 3.47 -4.09 1.80
C ALA A 284 4.37 -3.41 0.78
N SER A 285 3.81 -2.41 0.12
CA SER A 285 4.54 -1.51 -0.76
C SER A 285 3.99 -0.12 -0.50
N ASP A 286 4.85 0.89 -0.48
CA ASP A 286 4.44 2.27 -0.28
C ASP A 286 3.79 2.85 -1.53
N HIS A 287 4.24 2.44 -2.73
CA HIS A 287 3.59 2.69 -4.00
C HIS A 287 4.05 1.73 -5.12
N GLY A 288 3.40 1.83 -6.27
CA GLY A 288 3.76 1.07 -7.47
C GLY A 288 4.81 1.79 -8.34
N GLU A 289 4.96 1.31 -9.58
CA GLU A 289 5.88 1.84 -10.56
C GLU A 289 5.32 1.68 -11.98
N ALA A 290 5.43 2.70 -12.81
CA ALA A 290 5.13 2.61 -14.24
C ALA A 290 6.43 2.33 -15.01
N LEU A 291 6.42 1.28 -15.84
CA LEU A 291 7.59 0.83 -16.61
C LEU A 291 7.26 0.81 -18.11
N GLY A 292 6.60 1.86 -18.59
CA GLY A 292 6.25 2.03 -20.00
C GLY A 292 5.09 1.19 -20.54
N GLU A 293 4.30 0.52 -19.68
CA GLU A 293 3.13 -0.27 -20.11
C GLU A 293 1.94 0.57 -20.56
N ASP A 294 1.87 1.81 -20.08
CA ASP A 294 0.83 2.78 -20.41
C ASP A 294 1.50 4.01 -21.04
N PRO A 295 1.30 4.26 -22.34
CA PRO A 295 1.86 5.41 -23.01
C PRO A 295 1.45 6.77 -22.41
N ARG A 296 0.34 6.83 -21.66
CA ARG A 296 -0.09 8.05 -20.95
C ARG A 296 0.80 8.38 -19.76
N LEU A 297 1.40 7.35 -19.16
CA LEU A 297 2.26 7.44 -17.99
C LEU A 297 3.73 7.53 -18.42
N GLY A 298 4.11 6.91 -19.54
CA GLY A 298 5.52 6.78 -19.91
C GLY A 298 6.30 6.01 -18.86
N ASP A 299 7.56 6.37 -18.64
CA ASP A 299 8.37 5.91 -17.50
C ASP A 299 8.16 6.85 -16.30
N SER A 300 6.90 7.14 -15.93
CA SER A 300 6.59 8.02 -14.81
C SER A 300 6.86 7.35 -13.47
N HIS A 301 7.71 7.98 -12.67
CA HIS A 301 7.93 7.64 -11.28
C HIS A 301 7.07 8.52 -10.36
N GLY A 302 5.87 8.03 -10.02
CA GLY A 302 4.92 8.72 -9.15
C GLY A 302 4.20 9.93 -9.78
N ARG A 303 3.59 10.77 -8.92
CA ARG A 303 2.89 12.04 -9.22
C ARG A 303 1.50 11.92 -9.84
N VAL A 304 1.05 10.70 -10.13
CA VAL A 304 -0.25 10.42 -10.73
C VAL A 304 -0.92 9.23 -10.05
N ALA A 305 -2.25 9.21 -10.05
CA ALA A 305 -3.03 8.33 -9.18
C ALA A 305 -3.50 7.02 -9.86
N TYR A 306 -2.87 6.60 -10.96
CA TYR A 306 -3.29 5.43 -11.73
C TYR A 306 -2.78 4.11 -11.15
N ALA A 307 -3.47 3.02 -11.47
CA ALA A 307 -3.28 1.70 -10.88
C ALA A 307 -1.83 1.18 -10.88
N PRO A 308 -0.99 1.37 -11.93
CA PRO A 308 0.41 0.94 -11.90
C PRO A 308 1.20 1.56 -10.74
N LEU A 309 0.81 2.75 -10.28
CA LEU A 309 1.51 3.56 -9.28
C LEU A 309 0.87 3.49 -7.89
N VAL A 310 -0.40 3.11 -7.76
CA VAL A 310 -1.07 3.12 -6.44
C VAL A 310 -1.63 1.77 -6.02
N ARG A 311 -1.73 0.77 -6.91
CA ARG A 311 -2.22 -0.55 -6.54
C ARG A 311 -1.08 -1.42 -6.01
N ILE A 312 -1.00 -1.52 -4.69
CA ILE A 312 0.09 -2.18 -3.98
C ILE A 312 -0.25 -3.61 -3.54
N PRO A 313 0.75 -4.48 -3.30
CA PRO A 313 0.58 -5.66 -2.47
C PRO A 313 0.38 -5.26 -1.00
N LEU A 314 -0.50 -5.99 -0.32
CA LEU A 314 -0.63 -5.93 1.14
C LEU A 314 -0.99 -7.32 1.65
N ALA A 315 -0.13 -7.90 2.48
CA ALA A 315 -0.29 -9.24 3.01
C ALA A 315 0.10 -9.31 4.48
N PHE A 316 -0.63 -10.11 5.24
CA PHE A 316 -0.40 -10.37 6.65
C PHE A 316 -0.25 -11.88 6.86
N ARG A 317 0.94 -12.30 7.27
CA ARG A 317 1.22 -13.64 7.74
C ARG A 317 1.10 -13.64 9.25
N ILE A 318 0.02 -14.23 9.76
CA ILE A 318 -0.32 -14.21 11.19
C ILE A 318 -0.34 -15.66 11.71
N PRO A 319 0.43 -16.00 12.76
CA PRO A 319 0.40 -17.34 13.34
C PRO A 319 -1.01 -17.76 13.77
N GLY A 320 -1.40 -18.99 13.41
CA GLY A 320 -2.73 -19.55 13.72
C GLY A 320 -3.86 -19.06 12.81
N VAL A 321 -3.60 -18.17 11.86
CA VAL A 321 -4.59 -17.71 10.87
C VAL A 321 -4.40 -18.46 9.56
N ALA A 322 -5.49 -18.98 8.99
CA ALA A 322 -5.44 -19.67 7.72
C ALA A 322 -5.13 -18.68 6.58
N PRO A 323 -4.21 -19.01 5.65
CA PRO A 323 -3.92 -18.15 4.52
C PRO A 323 -5.12 -18.03 3.59
N GLY A 324 -5.19 -16.93 2.85
CA GLY A 324 -6.33 -16.66 2.00
C GLY A 324 -6.21 -15.40 1.16
N ARG A 325 -6.97 -15.35 0.08
CA ARG A 325 -7.04 -14.18 -0.78
C ARG A 325 -8.27 -13.36 -0.44
N ARG A 326 -8.09 -12.07 -0.23
CA ARG A 326 -9.15 -11.10 0.05
C ARG A 326 -9.33 -10.13 -1.12
N SER A 327 -10.58 -9.78 -1.40
CA SER A 327 -10.96 -8.83 -2.46
C SER A 327 -11.57 -7.56 -1.90
N ASP A 328 -11.37 -7.30 -0.62
CA ASP A 328 -11.74 -6.04 0.02
C ASP A 328 -10.83 -4.92 -0.45
N ALA A 329 -11.41 -3.74 -0.68
CA ALA A 329 -10.65 -2.52 -0.94
C ALA A 329 -10.09 -1.99 0.39
N VAL A 330 -8.76 -1.96 0.48
CA VAL A 330 -8.01 -1.56 1.67
C VAL A 330 -6.92 -0.59 1.28
N SER A 331 -6.33 0.10 2.26
CA SER A 331 -5.26 1.06 2.02
C SER A 331 -4.14 0.92 3.04
N LEU A 332 -2.96 1.43 2.71
CA LEU A 332 -1.80 1.42 3.60
C LEU A 332 -2.08 2.09 4.96
N VAL A 333 -3.01 3.07 5.00
CA VAL A 333 -3.47 3.72 6.24
C VAL A 333 -4.11 2.74 7.24
N ASP A 334 -4.58 1.58 6.77
CA ASP A 334 -5.19 0.53 7.59
C ASP A 334 -4.16 -0.30 8.37
N VAL A 335 -2.88 -0.24 7.99
CA VAL A 335 -1.83 -1.05 8.61
C VAL A 335 -1.64 -0.66 10.07
N ALA A 336 -1.63 0.64 10.39
CA ALA A 336 -1.47 1.12 11.75
C ALA A 336 -2.58 0.63 12.72
N PRO A 337 -3.88 0.91 12.49
CA PRO A 337 -4.94 0.39 13.35
C PRO A 337 -4.94 -1.14 13.46
N THR A 338 -4.64 -1.84 12.37
CA THR A 338 -4.57 -3.31 12.36
C THR A 338 -3.44 -3.84 13.25
N LEU A 339 -2.22 -3.29 13.13
CA LEU A 339 -1.08 -3.70 13.96
C LEU A 339 -1.29 -3.34 15.44
N LEU A 340 -1.93 -2.20 15.71
CA LEU A 340 -2.32 -1.81 17.07
C LEU A 340 -3.32 -2.80 17.68
N ALA A 341 -4.36 -3.19 16.92
CA ALA A 341 -5.35 -4.17 17.36
C ALA A 341 -4.72 -5.56 17.59
N LEU A 342 -3.90 -6.03 16.64
CA LEU A 342 -3.13 -7.27 16.81
C LEU A 342 -2.24 -7.20 18.05
N ALA A 343 -1.66 -6.04 18.35
CA ALA A 343 -0.83 -5.84 19.53
C ALA A 343 -1.61 -5.69 20.85
N GLY A 344 -2.94 -5.74 20.83
CA GLY A 344 -3.79 -5.52 22.00
C GLY A 344 -3.79 -4.07 22.48
N ARG A 345 -3.51 -3.11 21.59
CA ARG A 345 -3.40 -1.67 21.87
C ARG A 345 -4.22 -0.80 20.90
N PRO A 346 -5.49 -1.12 20.60
CA PRO A 346 -6.28 -0.46 19.55
C PRO A 346 -6.48 1.05 19.77
N ASP A 347 -6.35 1.53 21.02
CA ASP A 347 -6.54 2.94 21.39
C ASP A 347 -5.23 3.72 21.60
N ALA A 348 -4.07 3.11 21.31
CA ALA A 348 -2.77 3.76 21.58
C ALA A 348 -2.47 4.95 20.66
N ILE A 349 -3.18 5.08 19.53
CA ILE A 349 -3.10 6.22 18.62
C ILE A 349 -4.52 6.69 18.30
N ARG A 350 -4.79 7.98 18.47
CA ARG A 350 -6.04 8.63 18.09
C ARG A 350 -5.77 10.09 17.65
N PRO A 351 -6.53 10.62 16.67
CA PRO A 351 -7.45 9.90 15.78
C PRO A 351 -6.71 8.98 14.80
N LEU A 352 -7.44 8.02 14.19
CA LEU A 352 -6.97 7.17 13.10
C LEU A 352 -7.96 7.27 11.94
N ASP A 353 -7.47 7.39 10.71
CA ASP A 353 -8.30 7.44 9.51
C ASP A 353 -8.46 6.06 8.85
N GLY A 354 -7.55 5.13 9.15
CA GLY A 354 -7.61 3.75 8.69
C GLY A 354 -8.61 2.88 9.45
N LEU A 355 -9.00 1.77 8.83
CA LEU A 355 -9.83 0.75 9.43
C LEU A 355 -8.97 -0.38 10.02
N ASP A 356 -9.39 -0.90 11.16
CA ASP A 356 -8.84 -2.14 11.70
C ASP A 356 -9.27 -3.33 10.83
N LEU A 357 -8.30 -4.00 10.21
CA LEU A 357 -8.52 -5.15 9.33
C LEU A 357 -8.60 -6.48 10.09
N THR A 358 -8.39 -6.51 11.42
CA THR A 358 -8.44 -7.75 12.20
C THR A 358 -9.72 -8.58 12.01
N PRO A 359 -10.94 -8.00 11.83
CA PRO A 359 -12.13 -8.81 11.55
C PRO A 359 -12.04 -9.57 10.21
N ALA A 360 -11.37 -8.99 9.21
CA ALA A 360 -11.16 -9.64 7.91
C ALA A 360 -10.00 -10.64 7.92
N LEU A 361 -9.05 -10.45 8.83
CA LEU A 361 -7.87 -11.29 8.99
C LEU A 361 -8.15 -12.53 9.88
N LEU A 362 -8.82 -12.36 11.02
CA LEU A 362 -8.94 -13.39 12.06
C LEU A 362 -10.24 -14.22 11.98
N ASP A 363 -11.37 -13.59 11.63
CA ASP A 363 -12.71 -14.18 11.85
C ASP A 363 -13.29 -14.92 10.63
N GLY A 364 -12.50 -15.20 9.59
CA GLY A 364 -13.03 -15.79 8.36
C GLY A 364 -13.99 -14.83 7.64
N PRO A 365 -15.04 -15.27 6.92
CA PRO A 365 -15.65 -14.59 5.75
C PRO A 365 -16.47 -13.30 6.03
N ALA A 366 -16.19 -12.55 7.10
CA ALA A 366 -16.70 -11.19 7.20
C ALA A 366 -16.02 -10.33 6.11
N GLU A 367 -16.73 -10.06 5.00
CA GLU A 367 -16.38 -8.95 4.10
C GLU A 367 -16.23 -7.68 4.94
N LEU A 368 -15.18 -6.87 4.71
CA LEU A 368 -15.12 -5.53 5.29
C LEU A 368 -16.33 -4.77 4.75
N ARG A 369 -17.34 -4.55 5.60
CA ARG A 369 -18.70 -4.16 5.22
C ARG A 369 -18.89 -2.65 4.97
N PRO A 370 -18.04 -1.98 4.18
CA PRO A 370 -18.61 -0.93 3.35
C PRO A 370 -18.16 -1.08 1.90
N ARG A 371 -19.09 -1.50 1.03
CA ARG A 371 -18.97 -1.40 -0.44
C ARG A 371 -18.75 0.05 -0.90
N ASP A 372 -19.05 1.02 -0.03
CA ASP A 372 -18.91 2.47 -0.27
C ASP A 372 -17.72 3.11 0.45
N ARG A 373 -16.75 2.33 0.92
CA ARG A 373 -15.54 2.91 1.52
C ARG A 373 -14.80 3.75 0.47
N ALA A 374 -14.61 5.03 0.79
CA ALA A 374 -13.76 5.93 0.02
C ALA A 374 -12.30 5.78 0.47
N ILE A 375 -11.41 5.54 -0.48
CA ILE A 375 -9.96 5.57 -0.29
C ILE A 375 -9.43 6.73 -1.12
N ALA A 376 -8.98 7.80 -0.45
CA ALA A 376 -8.41 8.95 -1.11
C ALA A 376 -6.95 8.70 -1.47
N ILE A 377 -6.56 9.22 -2.64
CA ILE A 377 -5.20 9.20 -3.16
C ILE A 377 -4.80 10.66 -3.43
N HIS A 378 -3.65 11.06 -2.91
CA HIS A 378 -3.17 12.43 -2.94
C HIS A 378 -1.89 12.55 -3.76
N GLU A 379 -1.97 13.27 -4.87
CA GLU A 379 -0.80 13.72 -5.64
C GLU A 379 -0.72 15.23 -5.68
N GLU A 380 0.44 15.74 -6.09
CA GLU A 380 0.71 17.17 -6.19
C GLU A 380 -0.29 17.90 -7.10
N LEU A 381 -0.56 17.34 -8.29
CA LEU A 381 -1.42 17.94 -9.30
C LEU A 381 -2.73 17.17 -9.51
N GLN A 382 -2.77 15.89 -9.08
CA GLN A 382 -3.90 14.99 -9.27
C GLN A 382 -4.48 14.57 -7.93
N ARG A 383 -5.79 14.36 -7.88
CA ARG A 383 -6.46 13.71 -6.76
C ARG A 383 -7.29 12.57 -7.26
N SER A 384 -7.41 11.54 -6.44
CA SER A 384 -8.27 10.42 -6.77
C SER A 384 -9.00 9.92 -5.54
N VAL A 385 -10.16 9.31 -5.78
CA VAL A 385 -10.87 8.53 -4.78
C VAL A 385 -11.30 7.21 -5.40
N VAL A 386 -11.04 6.13 -4.69
CA VAL A 386 -11.57 4.81 -5.02
C VAL A 386 -12.73 4.51 -4.08
N ALA A 387 -13.90 4.27 -4.67
CA ALA A 387 -15.05 3.67 -4.03
C ALA A 387 -15.46 2.47 -4.89
N TRP A 388 -14.94 1.30 -4.52
CA TRP A 388 -14.92 0.12 -5.39
C TRP A 388 -16.31 -0.20 -6.00
N PRO A 389 -16.43 -0.48 -7.30
CA PRO A 389 -15.34 -0.68 -8.27
C PRO A 389 -14.85 0.59 -8.96
N HIS A 390 -15.36 1.78 -8.60
CA HIS A 390 -15.07 2.99 -9.35
C HIS A 390 -13.89 3.77 -8.78
N GLN A 391 -13.09 4.34 -9.67
CA GLN A 391 -12.06 5.31 -9.37
C GLN A 391 -12.35 6.61 -10.11
N LEU A 392 -12.39 7.71 -9.37
CA LEU A 392 -12.47 9.06 -9.94
C LEU A 392 -11.11 9.72 -9.84
N VAL A 393 -10.61 10.20 -10.96
CA VAL A 393 -9.37 10.99 -11.08
C VAL A 393 -9.74 12.43 -11.43
N VAL A 394 -9.16 13.39 -10.71
CA VAL A 394 -9.35 14.82 -10.95
C VAL A 394 -8.00 15.53 -10.97
N SER A 395 -7.71 16.29 -12.02
CA SER A 395 -6.63 17.28 -12.05
C SER A 395 -7.22 18.66 -12.36
N PRO A 396 -7.36 19.55 -11.36
CA PRO A 396 -7.90 20.89 -11.59
C PRO A 396 -7.01 21.73 -12.52
N ALA A 397 -5.69 21.54 -12.46
CA ALA A 397 -4.73 22.26 -13.30
C ALA A 397 -4.91 21.92 -14.78
N ASP A 398 -5.25 20.66 -15.08
CA ASP A 398 -5.42 20.16 -16.45
C ASP A 398 -6.88 20.15 -16.90
N ASN A 399 -7.81 20.63 -16.06
CA ASN A 399 -9.26 20.51 -16.26
C ASN A 399 -9.69 19.05 -16.57
N LEU A 400 -9.06 18.11 -15.88
CA LEU A 400 -9.26 16.67 -16.05
C LEU A 400 -10.25 16.12 -15.03
N VAL A 401 -11.23 15.36 -15.50
CA VAL A 401 -12.11 14.52 -14.69
C VAL A 401 -12.32 13.22 -15.43
N GLU A 402 -11.78 12.13 -14.89
CA GLU A 402 -11.86 10.79 -15.48
C GLU A 402 -12.47 9.81 -14.49
N LEU A 403 -13.24 8.86 -14.99
CA LEU A 403 -13.88 7.82 -14.19
C LEU A 403 -13.59 6.45 -14.79
N TYR A 404 -13.08 5.53 -13.96
CA TYR A 404 -12.78 4.17 -14.38
C TYR A 404 -13.54 3.12 -13.55
N ASP A 405 -13.95 2.03 -14.18
CA ASP A 405 -14.43 0.81 -13.50
C ASP A 405 -13.26 -0.17 -13.36
N LEU A 406 -12.66 -0.24 -12.17
CA LEU A 406 -11.47 -1.04 -11.90
C LEU A 406 -11.72 -2.56 -11.93
N GLU A 407 -12.99 -2.99 -11.91
CA GLU A 407 -13.34 -4.41 -11.99
C GLU A 407 -13.43 -4.87 -13.45
N ARG A 408 -14.01 -4.06 -14.33
CA ARG A 408 -14.15 -4.36 -15.76
C ARG A 408 -12.97 -3.88 -16.59
N ASP A 409 -12.33 -2.80 -16.18
CA ASP A 409 -11.21 -2.15 -16.83
C ASP A 409 -10.07 -1.89 -15.82
N PRO A 410 -9.36 -2.95 -15.37
CA PRO A 410 -8.26 -2.82 -14.41
C PRO A 410 -7.02 -2.09 -14.97
N ALA A 411 -7.02 -1.78 -16.27
CA ALA A 411 -5.96 -1.01 -16.93
C ALA A 411 -6.36 0.45 -17.17
N GLU A 412 -7.56 0.87 -16.71
CA GLU A 412 -8.03 2.25 -16.74
C GLU A 412 -7.95 2.88 -18.13
N ARG A 413 -8.36 2.14 -19.17
CA ARG A 413 -8.26 2.55 -20.57
C ARG A 413 -9.50 3.30 -21.08
N THR A 414 -10.63 3.10 -20.43
CA THR A 414 -11.93 3.60 -20.86
C THR A 414 -12.46 4.60 -19.84
N ASP A 415 -12.36 5.89 -20.16
CA ASP A 415 -12.99 6.94 -19.35
C ASP A 415 -14.53 6.87 -19.49
N LEU A 416 -15.19 6.74 -18.34
CA LEU A 416 -16.65 6.64 -18.18
C LEU A 416 -17.26 7.94 -17.65
N ALA A 417 -16.49 9.02 -17.44
CA ALA A 417 -16.97 10.22 -16.77
C ALA A 417 -18.18 10.85 -17.47
N ALA A 418 -18.16 10.91 -18.81
CA ALA A 418 -19.28 11.40 -19.62
C ALA A 418 -20.49 10.46 -19.63
N ALA A 419 -20.26 9.15 -19.50
CA ALA A 419 -21.31 8.14 -19.54
C ALA A 419 -22.02 7.96 -18.18
N LEU A 420 -21.33 8.24 -17.07
CA LEU A 420 -21.80 8.00 -15.70
C LEU A 420 -21.67 9.26 -14.81
N PRO A 421 -22.33 10.39 -15.16
CA PRO A 421 -22.19 11.66 -14.44
C PRO A 421 -22.67 11.59 -12.98
N ASP A 422 -23.65 10.73 -12.67
CA ASP A 422 -24.11 10.54 -11.28
C ASP A 422 -23.04 9.87 -10.41
N VAL A 423 -22.26 8.95 -10.98
CA VAL A 423 -21.14 8.29 -10.29
C VAL A 423 -20.02 9.31 -10.07
N VAL A 424 -19.71 10.13 -11.08
CA VAL A 424 -18.76 11.25 -10.94
C VAL A 424 -19.17 12.18 -9.81
N SER A 425 -20.43 12.62 -9.78
CA SER A 425 -20.93 13.53 -8.73
C SER A 425 -20.84 12.90 -7.33
N ARG A 426 -21.16 11.60 -7.21
CA ARG A 426 -21.05 10.88 -5.94
C ARG A 426 -19.59 10.79 -5.47
N LEU A 427 -18.68 10.35 -6.33
CA LEU A 427 -17.27 10.21 -5.98
C LEU A 427 -16.61 11.57 -5.73
N ALA A 428 -16.98 12.62 -6.47
CA ALA A 428 -16.51 13.98 -6.21
C ALA A 428 -16.93 14.45 -4.80
N GLY A 429 -18.15 14.10 -4.37
CA GLY A 429 -18.62 14.35 -3.01
C GLY A 429 -17.85 13.57 -1.93
N LEU A 430 -17.39 12.35 -2.22
CA LEU A 430 -16.52 11.58 -1.32
C LEU A 430 -15.11 12.17 -1.28
N LEU A 431 -14.54 12.54 -2.44
CA LEU A 431 -13.23 13.16 -2.55
C LEU A 431 -13.17 14.50 -1.81
N ALA A 432 -14.25 15.28 -1.86
CA ALA A 432 -14.35 16.56 -1.14
C ALA A 432 -14.35 16.42 0.39
N GLN A 433 -14.60 15.23 0.93
CA GLN A 433 -14.53 14.95 2.38
C GLN A 433 -13.11 14.53 2.81
N ALA A 434 -12.26 14.11 1.87
CA ALA A 434 -10.88 13.75 2.16
C ALA A 434 -10.03 15.00 2.46
N PRO A 435 -9.03 14.91 3.34
CA PRO A 435 -8.15 16.04 3.61
C PRO A 435 -7.40 16.51 2.35
N ASP A 436 -7.10 17.79 2.27
CA ASP A 436 -6.22 18.36 1.23
C ASP A 436 -4.77 18.22 1.68
N VAL A 437 -4.11 17.13 1.27
CA VAL A 437 -2.69 16.91 1.57
C VAL A 437 -1.84 17.57 0.49
N ARG A 438 -1.09 18.61 0.88
CA ARG A 438 -0.09 19.25 0.02
C ARG A 438 1.28 19.06 0.61
N VAL A 439 2.22 18.63 -0.22
CA VAL A 439 3.59 18.41 0.21
C VAL A 439 4.49 19.49 -0.35
N ASP A 440 4.96 20.36 0.53
CA ASP A 440 6.09 21.23 0.22
C ASP A 440 7.39 20.42 0.36
N ARG A 441 7.96 20.04 -0.79
CA ARG A 441 9.22 19.27 -0.89
C ARG A 441 10.46 20.15 -0.90
N THR A 442 10.32 21.47 -0.72
CA THR A 442 11.47 22.36 -0.53
C THR A 442 12.14 22.12 0.83
N PRO A 443 13.38 22.60 1.05
CA PRO A 443 14.02 22.56 2.36
C PRO A 443 13.18 23.20 3.48
N ALA A 444 12.44 24.27 3.18
CA ALA A 444 11.57 24.93 4.15
C ALA A 444 10.37 24.05 4.53
N GLY A 445 9.72 23.43 3.55
CA GLY A 445 8.64 22.47 3.76
C GLY A 445 9.08 21.24 4.54
N ARG A 446 10.27 20.70 4.25
CA ARG A 446 10.91 19.65 5.06
C ARG A 446 11.11 20.09 6.50
N ALA A 447 11.75 21.23 6.73
CA ALA A 447 11.99 21.73 8.07
C ALA A 447 10.68 21.95 8.85
N TRP A 448 9.61 22.36 8.16
CA TRP A 448 8.28 22.44 8.75
C TRP A 448 7.73 21.07 9.14
N ARG A 449 7.81 20.05 8.26
CA ARG A 449 7.38 18.67 8.57
C ARG A 449 8.15 18.08 9.76
N GLU A 450 9.47 18.27 9.81
CA GLU A 450 10.31 17.83 10.93
C GLU A 450 9.89 18.47 12.27
N ARG A 451 9.44 19.73 12.25
CA ARG A 451 8.88 20.40 13.43
C ARG A 451 7.52 19.84 13.83
N GLN A 452 6.65 19.51 12.87
CA GLN A 452 5.34 18.90 13.18
C GLN A 452 5.48 17.47 13.71
N ALA A 453 6.51 16.76 13.26
CA ALA A 453 6.82 15.40 13.67
C ALA A 453 7.40 15.31 15.09
N GLN A 454 7.85 16.41 15.70
CA GLN A 454 8.39 16.41 17.05
C GLN A 454 7.36 15.83 18.05
N PRO A 455 7.81 14.99 19.01
CA PRO A 455 6.92 14.52 20.06
C PRO A 455 6.40 15.71 20.88
N PRO A 456 5.17 15.63 21.44
CA PRO A 456 4.68 16.65 22.35
C PRO A 456 5.68 16.85 23.50
N GLU A 457 5.91 18.11 23.88
CA GLU A 457 6.71 18.41 25.06
C GLU A 457 6.12 17.66 26.25
N ARG A 458 6.94 16.85 26.92
CA ARG A 458 6.55 16.29 28.21
C ARG A 458 6.46 17.46 29.18
N HIS A 459 5.26 18.00 29.40
CA HIS A 459 5.03 18.80 30.59
C HIS A 459 5.41 17.89 31.76
N ALA A 460 6.48 18.24 32.47
CA ALA A 460 6.77 17.67 33.76
C ALA A 460 5.46 17.78 34.55
N ARG A 461 4.88 16.64 34.94
CA ARG A 461 3.73 16.65 35.82
C ARG A 461 4.18 17.43 37.08
N PRO A 462 3.46 18.49 37.49
CA PRO A 462 3.78 19.18 38.72
C PRO A 462 3.69 18.25 39.93
#